data_AF-A0A7S1A6F7-F1
#
_entry.id   AF-A0A7S1A6F7-F1
#
_cell.length_a   1.000
_cell.length_b   1.000
_cell.length_c   1.000
_cell.angle_alpha   90.00
_cell.angle_beta   90.00
_cell.angle_gamma   90.00
#
_symmetry.space_group_name_H-M   'P 1'
#
loop_
_entity.id
_entity.type
_entity.pdbx_description
1 polymer ?
#
loop_
_entity_poly.entity_id
_entity_poly.type
_entity_poly.pdbx_seq_one_letter_code
_entity_poly.pdbx_strand_id
1 'polypeptide(L)'
;MASQMFSGYDEFVEHLASAVFLPSAAPTSSHAGFTHMCRLLATFDWRSEPLIVDFDGKISDAEKLRMRQSFEARAEEGEHRSTGVSFWITSRFDPHARLLPTPLGVAATWLQQRAVFALDVCHRHLLGLSSGWKDLFAVDMSFFDMVIKCGRRDGVKEDAALEATSQIVVRKLRTHLNPVCLVFCNAQNHTIALKWRPHAFLPQPTSVLVGAVPHLLLSRDEASQMCVPDILYLTSAVASLTEGLATEVTIVSA
;
A
#
# COMPACT_ATOMS: atom_id res chain seq x y z
N MET A 1 0.00 -10.18 4.32
CA MET A 1 0.34 -8.82 3.85
C MET A 1 1.80 -8.67 3.47
N ALA A 2 2.76 -9.07 4.32
CA ALA A 2 4.18 -9.02 3.99
C ALA A 2 4.53 -9.70 2.66
N SER A 3 4.03 -10.93 2.46
CA SER A 3 4.20 -11.65 1.19
C SER A 3 3.68 -10.88 -0.01
N GLN A 4 2.71 -9.97 0.14
CA GLN A 4 2.11 -9.16 -0.91
C GLN A 4 2.74 -7.77 -1.04
N MET A 5 3.93 -7.57 -0.46
CA MET A 5 4.71 -6.32 -0.47
C MET A 5 4.10 -5.16 0.35
N PHE A 6 3.20 -5.48 1.28
CA PHE A 6 2.57 -4.53 2.20
C PHE A 6 3.11 -4.66 3.64
N SER A 7 4.41 -4.89 3.81
CA SER A 7 5.02 -4.79 5.15
C SER A 7 4.94 -3.36 5.70
N GLY A 8 4.63 -3.22 6.99
CA GLY A 8 4.44 -1.93 7.66
C GLY A 8 3.00 -1.39 7.64
N TYR A 9 2.02 -2.22 7.26
CA TYR A 9 0.58 -1.95 7.38
C TYR A 9 -0.06 -2.85 8.45
N ASP A 10 0.68 -3.20 9.50
CA ASP A 10 0.24 -4.19 10.48
C ASP A 10 -0.98 -3.70 11.27
N GLU A 11 -0.97 -2.44 11.71
CA GLU A 11 -2.12 -1.80 12.36
C GLU A 11 -3.37 -1.79 11.47
N PHE A 12 -3.21 -1.53 10.17
CA PHE A 12 -4.32 -1.59 9.21
C PHE A 12 -4.91 -3.01 9.11
N VAL A 13 -4.05 -4.04 9.09
CA VAL A 13 -4.49 -5.44 9.09
C VAL A 13 -5.21 -5.79 10.39
N GLU A 14 -4.70 -5.32 11.53
CA GLU A 14 -5.33 -5.53 12.82
C GLU A 14 -6.73 -4.90 12.87
N HIS A 15 -6.91 -3.71 12.32
CA HIS A 15 -8.24 -3.08 12.23
C HIS A 15 -9.21 -3.89 11.35
N LEU A 16 -8.75 -4.40 10.21
CA LEU A 16 -9.56 -5.28 9.36
C LEU A 16 -9.91 -6.59 10.06
N ALA A 17 -8.94 -7.19 10.77
CA ALA A 17 -9.17 -8.40 11.53
C ALA A 17 -10.18 -8.16 12.66
N SER A 18 -10.05 -7.05 13.39
CA SER A 18 -11.00 -6.66 14.43
C SER A 18 -12.41 -6.48 13.86
N ALA A 19 -12.56 -5.81 12.71
CA ALA A 19 -13.86 -5.68 12.04
C ALA A 19 -14.52 -7.04 11.74
N VAL A 20 -13.72 -8.08 11.48
CA VAL A 20 -14.17 -9.43 11.16
C VAL A 20 -14.45 -10.28 12.42
N PHE A 21 -13.67 -10.12 13.49
CA PHE A 21 -13.72 -10.99 14.68
C PHE A 21 -14.53 -10.42 15.86
N LEU A 22 -14.83 -9.12 15.89
CA LEU A 22 -15.65 -8.51 16.94
C LEU A 22 -17.17 -8.78 16.83
N PRO A 23 -17.78 -8.95 15.63
CA PRO A 23 -19.19 -9.28 15.52
C PRO A 23 -19.56 -10.60 16.22
N SER A 24 -20.82 -10.74 16.66
CA SER A 24 -21.31 -11.95 17.35
C SER A 24 -21.21 -13.23 16.52
N ALA A 25 -21.23 -13.11 15.19
CA ALA A 25 -20.99 -14.19 14.23
C ALA A 25 -19.50 -14.27 13.81
N ALA A 26 -18.59 -14.19 14.79
CA ALA A 26 -17.16 -14.23 14.54
C ALA A 26 -16.72 -15.55 13.88
N PRO A 27 -15.74 -15.53 12.96
CA PRO A 27 -15.17 -16.74 12.39
C PRO A 27 -14.58 -17.66 13.46
N THR A 28 -14.87 -18.96 13.34
CA THR A 28 -14.40 -19.99 14.31
C THR A 28 -13.03 -20.57 13.97
N SER A 29 -12.44 -20.19 12.84
CA SER A 29 -11.10 -20.63 12.42
C SER A 29 -10.31 -19.49 11.78
N SER A 30 -9.00 -19.60 11.80
CA SER A 30 -8.09 -18.65 11.15
C SER A 30 -8.32 -18.57 9.64
N HIS A 31 -8.61 -19.70 8.99
CA HIS A 31 -8.91 -19.74 7.56
C HIS A 31 -10.23 -19.02 7.21
N ALA A 32 -11.28 -19.23 8.02
CA ALA A 32 -12.53 -18.52 7.86
C ALA A 32 -12.34 -17.01 8.09
N GLY A 33 -11.58 -16.62 9.12
CA GLY A 33 -11.25 -15.23 9.39
C GLY A 33 -10.47 -14.56 8.26
N PHE A 34 -9.45 -15.23 7.74
CA PHE A 34 -8.71 -14.77 6.57
C PHE A 34 -9.62 -14.57 5.35
N THR A 35 -10.49 -15.54 5.06
CA THR A 35 -11.43 -15.47 3.94
C THR A 35 -12.44 -14.33 4.12
N HIS A 36 -12.93 -14.11 5.34
CA HIS A 36 -13.82 -13.00 5.67
C HIS A 36 -13.12 -11.64 5.51
N MET A 37 -11.85 -11.53 5.89
CA MET A 37 -11.06 -10.32 5.69
C MET A 37 -10.80 -10.04 4.21
N CYS A 38 -10.46 -11.07 3.41
CA CYS A 38 -10.34 -10.91 1.96
C CYS A 38 -11.68 -10.52 1.33
N ARG A 39 -12.80 -11.07 1.79
CA ARG A 39 -14.14 -10.68 1.35
C ARG A 39 -14.44 -9.23 1.69
N LEU A 40 -14.17 -8.79 2.93
CA LEU A 40 -14.32 -7.40 3.35
C LEU A 40 -13.54 -6.46 2.42
N LEU A 41 -12.25 -6.73 2.19
CA LEU A 41 -11.43 -5.95 1.27
C LEU A 41 -12.02 -5.91 -0.16
N ALA A 42 -12.45 -7.07 -0.67
CA ALA A 42 -12.92 -7.22 -2.04
C ALA A 42 -14.28 -6.58 -2.30
N THR A 43 -15.24 -6.72 -1.37
CA THR A 43 -16.67 -6.46 -1.62
C THR A 43 -17.25 -5.29 -0.83
N PHE A 44 -16.57 -4.79 0.20
CA PHE A 44 -17.07 -3.64 0.95
C PHE A 44 -17.08 -2.38 0.07
N ASP A 45 -18.13 -1.57 0.20
CA ASP A 45 -18.25 -0.34 -0.57
C ASP A 45 -17.46 0.80 0.09
N TRP A 46 -16.14 0.74 -0.09
CA TRP A 46 -15.19 1.74 0.40
C TRP A 46 -15.42 3.16 -0.14
N ARG A 47 -16.31 3.35 -1.13
CA ARG A 47 -16.60 4.66 -1.72
C ARG A 47 -17.78 5.35 -1.09
N SER A 48 -18.77 4.59 -0.62
CA SER A 48 -20.00 5.15 -0.05
C SER A 48 -20.07 5.01 1.47
N GLU A 49 -19.30 4.12 2.07
CA GLU A 49 -19.36 3.88 3.51
C GLU A 49 -17.98 3.83 4.17
N PRO A 50 -17.84 4.44 5.37
CA PRO A 50 -16.69 4.21 6.22
C PRO A 50 -16.80 2.86 6.94
N LEU A 51 -15.69 2.14 7.08
CA LEU A 51 -15.64 0.98 7.97
C LEU A 51 -15.50 1.45 9.42
N ILE A 52 -16.55 1.27 10.22
CA ILE A 52 -16.53 1.61 11.65
C ILE A 52 -16.18 0.37 12.47
N VAL A 53 -15.05 0.43 13.18
CA VAL A 53 -14.56 -0.66 14.05
C VAL A 53 -14.82 -0.32 15.51
N ASP A 54 -15.66 -1.13 16.16
CA ASP A 54 -16.04 -0.98 17.56
C ASP A 54 -15.28 -1.96 18.46
N PHE A 55 -14.05 -1.57 18.84
CA PHE A 55 -13.14 -2.43 19.61
C PHE A 55 -13.65 -2.84 20.99
N ASP A 56 -14.45 -1.99 21.65
CA ASP A 56 -14.92 -2.23 23.02
C ASP A 56 -16.43 -2.49 23.12
N GLY A 57 -17.14 -2.44 21.99
CA GLY A 57 -18.59 -2.61 21.92
C GLY A 57 -19.36 -1.41 22.49
N LYS A 58 -18.74 -0.24 22.62
CA LYS A 58 -19.30 0.93 23.31
C LYS A 58 -19.51 2.13 22.40
N ILE A 59 -19.38 1.98 21.08
CA ILE A 59 -19.65 3.08 20.17
C ILE A 59 -21.16 3.32 20.09
N SER A 60 -21.58 4.48 20.57
CA SER A 60 -22.98 4.93 20.50
C SER A 60 -23.40 5.30 19.08
N ASP A 61 -24.70 5.28 18.79
CA ASP A 61 -25.20 5.66 17.46
C ASP A 61 -24.92 7.13 17.12
N ALA A 62 -24.86 8.00 18.13
CA ALA A 62 -24.45 9.40 17.96
C ALA A 62 -22.97 9.51 17.54
N GLU A 63 -22.09 8.67 18.07
CA GLU A 63 -20.69 8.61 17.64
C GLU A 63 -20.54 8.05 16.23
N LYS A 64 -21.28 6.97 15.90
CA LYS A 64 -21.31 6.42 14.52
C LYS A 64 -21.76 7.46 13.51
N LEU A 65 -22.79 8.24 13.84
CA LEU A 65 -23.28 9.31 12.99
C LEU A 65 -22.21 10.39 12.75
N ARG A 66 -21.48 10.80 13.78
CA ARG A 66 -20.37 11.77 13.63
C ARG A 66 -19.24 11.23 12.74
N MET A 67 -18.90 9.95 12.86
CA MET A 67 -17.88 9.32 12.00
C MET A 67 -18.33 9.30 10.52
N ARG A 68 -19.61 9.00 10.26
CA ARG A 68 -20.20 9.08 8.91
C ARG A 68 -20.22 10.50 8.35
N GLN A 69 -20.61 11.48 9.16
CA GLN A 69 -20.55 12.90 8.77
C GLN A 69 -19.12 13.34 8.44
N SER A 70 -18.13 12.87 9.20
CA SER A 70 -16.72 13.15 8.90
C SER A 70 -16.25 12.52 7.59
N PHE A 71 -16.76 11.34 7.24
CA PHE A 71 -16.49 10.69 5.97
C PHE A 71 -17.10 11.49 4.80
N GLU A 72 -18.37 11.89 4.92
CA GLU A 72 -19.09 12.69 3.94
C GLU A 72 -18.41 14.04 3.69
N ALA A 73 -18.07 14.77 4.75
CA ALA A 73 -17.39 16.07 4.64
C ALA A 73 -16.06 15.98 3.86
N ARG A 74 -15.28 14.93 4.11
CA ARG A 74 -14.02 14.70 3.39
C ARG A 74 -14.24 14.22 1.95
N ALA A 75 -15.38 13.61 1.66
CA ALA A 75 -15.76 13.29 0.29
C ALA A 75 -16.10 14.55 -0.52
N GLU A 76 -16.73 15.53 0.13
CA GLU A 76 -17.05 16.85 -0.46
C GLU A 76 -15.81 17.72 -0.70
N GLU A 77 -14.79 17.61 0.17
CA GLU A 77 -13.49 18.30 0.04
C GLU A 77 -12.64 17.83 -1.17
N GLY A 78 -13.14 16.88 -1.97
CA GLY A 78 -12.54 16.47 -3.25
C GLY A 78 -11.42 15.43 -3.14
N GLU A 79 -11.02 15.04 -1.93
CA GLU A 79 -9.94 14.06 -1.71
C GLU A 79 -10.38 12.62 -2.07
N HIS A 80 -11.69 12.32 -2.02
CA HIS A 80 -12.29 11.04 -2.46
C HIS A 80 -12.53 10.90 -3.97
N ARG A 81 -12.33 11.95 -4.78
CA ARG A 81 -12.53 11.86 -6.24
C ARG A 81 -11.31 11.35 -6.99
N SER A 82 -10.25 10.96 -6.28
CA SER A 82 -9.21 10.13 -6.87
C SER A 82 -9.85 8.82 -7.35
N THR A 83 -9.60 8.43 -8.61
CA THR A 83 -10.33 7.37 -9.35
C THR A 83 -10.15 5.95 -8.77
N GLY A 84 -9.58 5.80 -7.59
CA GLY A 84 -9.22 4.53 -6.96
C GLY A 84 -10.07 4.19 -5.73
N VAL A 85 -9.62 3.15 -5.02
CA VAL A 85 -10.16 2.75 -3.72
C VAL A 85 -9.43 3.51 -2.63
N SER A 86 -10.16 3.96 -1.61
CA SER A 86 -9.62 4.57 -0.40
C SER A 86 -10.17 3.82 0.81
N PHE A 87 -9.30 3.24 1.63
CA PHE A 87 -9.75 2.54 2.83
C PHE A 87 -9.99 3.52 3.96
N TRP A 88 -11.25 3.92 4.13
CA TRP A 88 -11.66 4.73 5.28
C TRP A 88 -12.06 3.83 6.44
N ILE A 89 -11.18 3.72 7.44
CA ILE A 89 -11.44 2.93 8.65
C ILE A 89 -11.43 3.88 9.84
N THR A 90 -12.55 3.92 10.56
CA THR A 90 -12.72 4.75 11.76
C THR A 90 -12.93 3.88 12.97
N SER A 91 -12.48 4.38 14.11
CA SER A 91 -12.79 3.80 15.42
C SER A 91 -13.02 4.94 16.41
N ARG A 92 -13.39 4.59 17.65
CA ARG A 92 -13.47 5.58 18.73
C ARG A 92 -12.14 6.31 18.98
N PHE A 93 -11.01 5.67 18.67
CA PHE A 93 -9.67 6.23 18.87
C PHE A 93 -9.17 7.05 17.67
N ASP A 94 -9.75 6.83 16.50
CA ASP A 94 -9.49 7.61 15.28
C ASP A 94 -10.81 7.86 14.52
N PRO A 95 -11.67 8.78 15.02
CA PRO A 95 -13.01 9.00 14.47
C PRO A 95 -12.99 9.67 13.09
N HIS A 96 -11.85 10.21 12.68
CA HIS A 96 -11.67 10.94 11.42
C HIS A 96 -10.77 10.19 10.43
N ALA A 97 -10.35 8.95 10.74
CA ALA A 97 -9.47 8.12 9.91
C ALA A 97 -8.16 8.83 9.49
N ARG A 98 -7.51 9.55 10.42
CA ARG A 98 -6.30 10.35 10.15
C ARG A 98 -5.01 9.69 10.63
N LEU A 99 -5.11 8.79 11.59
CA LEU A 99 -3.97 8.21 12.29
C LEU A 99 -3.56 6.88 11.65
N LEU A 100 -4.54 6.06 11.24
CA LEU A 100 -4.27 4.75 10.68
C LEU A 100 -3.61 4.87 9.29
N PRO A 101 -2.37 4.38 9.09
CA PRO A 101 -1.76 4.33 7.78
C PRO A 101 -2.49 3.30 6.91
N THR A 102 -3.10 3.74 5.81
CA THR A 102 -3.76 2.85 4.85
C THR A 102 -3.07 2.89 3.49
N PRO A 103 -3.10 1.79 2.72
CA PRO A 103 -2.71 1.84 1.31
C PRO A 103 -3.62 2.83 0.55
N LEU A 104 -3.04 3.64 -0.34
CA LEU A 104 -3.77 4.65 -1.10
C LEU A 104 -3.65 4.43 -2.62
N GLY A 105 -4.67 4.87 -3.37
CA GLY A 105 -4.66 4.93 -4.82
C GLY A 105 -4.39 3.57 -5.48
N VAL A 106 -3.32 3.50 -6.28
CA VAL A 106 -2.95 2.27 -7.00
C VAL A 106 -2.62 1.12 -6.04
N ALA A 107 -2.02 1.41 -4.88
CA ALA A 107 -1.71 0.39 -3.87
C ALA A 107 -2.99 -0.20 -3.24
N ALA A 108 -4.00 0.62 -2.98
CA ALA A 108 -5.29 0.17 -2.47
C ALA A 108 -6.04 -0.70 -3.49
N THR A 109 -6.07 -0.24 -4.74
CA THR A 109 -6.68 -0.96 -5.87
C THR A 109 -6.01 -2.31 -6.07
N TRP A 110 -4.67 -2.35 -6.03
CA TRP A 110 -3.89 -3.59 -6.08
C TRP A 110 -4.24 -4.53 -4.93
N LEU A 111 -4.32 -4.02 -3.70
CA LEU A 111 -4.67 -4.85 -2.55
C LEU A 111 -6.08 -5.46 -2.69
N GLN A 112 -7.05 -4.70 -3.19
CA GLN A 112 -8.40 -5.22 -3.47
C GLN A 112 -8.38 -6.33 -4.53
N GLN A 113 -7.63 -6.15 -5.62
CA GLN A 113 -7.45 -7.18 -6.65
C GLN A 113 -6.80 -8.44 -6.08
N ARG A 114 -5.81 -8.30 -5.20
CA ARG A 114 -5.18 -9.42 -4.50
C ARG A 114 -6.14 -10.13 -3.54
N ALA A 115 -7.04 -9.39 -2.89
CA ALA A 115 -8.08 -9.99 -2.06
C ALA A 115 -9.07 -10.82 -2.90
N VAL A 116 -9.49 -10.32 -4.08
CA VAL A 116 -10.33 -11.08 -5.03
C VAL A 116 -9.61 -12.35 -5.49
N PHE A 117 -8.34 -12.24 -5.88
CA PHE A 117 -7.54 -13.38 -6.30
C PHE A 117 -7.38 -14.42 -5.16
N ALA A 118 -7.15 -13.96 -3.93
CA ALA A 118 -7.06 -14.84 -2.76
C ALA A 118 -8.35 -15.64 -2.54
N LEU A 119 -9.52 -15.01 -2.70
CA LEU A 119 -10.81 -15.69 -2.60
C LEU A 119 -10.99 -16.74 -3.70
N ASP A 120 -10.59 -16.45 -4.93
CA ASP A 120 -10.61 -17.42 -6.03
C ASP A 120 -9.71 -18.64 -5.75
N VAL A 121 -8.50 -18.42 -5.24
CA VAL A 121 -7.59 -19.51 -4.82
C VAL A 121 -8.24 -20.35 -3.72
N CYS A 122 -8.81 -19.73 -2.67
CA CYS A 122 -9.51 -20.45 -1.62
C CYS A 122 -10.68 -21.27 -2.18
N HIS A 123 -11.48 -20.69 -3.09
CA HIS A 123 -12.61 -21.36 -3.71
C HIS A 123 -12.17 -22.56 -4.55
N ARG A 124 -11.15 -22.41 -5.41
CA ARG A 124 -10.57 -23.51 -6.19
C ARG A 124 -9.98 -24.60 -5.29
N HIS A 125 -9.38 -24.24 -4.17
CA HIS A 125 -8.86 -25.21 -3.20
C HIS A 125 -9.98 -26.04 -2.56
N LEU A 126 -11.08 -25.40 -2.16
CA LEU A 126 -12.26 -26.08 -1.60
C LEU A 126 -12.90 -27.04 -2.60
N LEU A 127 -12.84 -26.72 -3.90
CA LEU A 127 -13.31 -27.59 -4.98
C LEU A 127 -12.31 -28.69 -5.37
N GLY A 128 -11.12 -28.75 -4.75
CA GLY A 128 -10.08 -29.72 -5.10
C GLY A 128 -9.38 -29.46 -6.44
N LEU A 129 -9.52 -28.24 -6.99
CA LEU A 129 -9.01 -27.86 -8.32
C LEU A 129 -7.61 -27.22 -8.28
N SER A 130 -7.05 -26.98 -7.09
CA SER A 130 -5.75 -26.31 -6.94
C SER A 130 -4.63 -27.29 -6.56
N SER A 131 -3.42 -27.03 -7.03
CA SER A 131 -2.20 -27.76 -6.62
C SER A 131 -1.67 -27.38 -5.22
N GLY A 132 -2.29 -26.41 -4.54
CA GLY A 132 -1.97 -26.06 -3.15
C GLY A 132 -2.13 -24.57 -2.84
N TRP A 133 -1.73 -24.19 -1.62
CA TRP A 133 -1.85 -22.81 -1.09
C TRP A 133 -0.76 -21.85 -1.54
N LYS A 134 0.26 -22.31 -2.29
CA LYS A 134 1.42 -21.48 -2.67
C LYS A 134 1.00 -20.26 -3.49
N ASP A 135 0.02 -20.43 -4.37
CA ASP A 135 -0.49 -19.37 -5.25
C ASP A 135 -1.05 -18.18 -4.45
N LEU A 136 -1.60 -18.44 -3.26
CA LEU A 136 -2.10 -17.39 -2.36
C LEU A 136 -1.02 -16.39 -1.94
N PHE A 137 0.21 -16.87 -1.79
CA PHE A 137 1.34 -16.08 -1.34
C PHE A 137 2.23 -15.58 -2.49
N ALA A 138 1.99 -16.05 -3.71
CA ALA A 138 2.68 -15.54 -4.88
C ALA A 138 2.35 -14.06 -5.09
N VAL A 139 3.34 -13.30 -5.58
CA VAL A 139 3.17 -11.91 -6.00
C VAL A 139 3.41 -11.83 -7.47
N ASP A 140 2.50 -11.15 -8.16
CA ASP A 140 2.75 -10.73 -9.52
C ASP A 140 3.74 -9.58 -9.52
N MET A 141 4.99 -9.87 -9.89
CA MET A 141 6.04 -8.86 -9.94
C MET A 141 5.86 -7.89 -11.13
N SER A 142 5.05 -8.24 -12.13
CA SER A 142 4.78 -7.37 -13.29
C SER A 142 4.00 -6.10 -12.93
N PHE A 143 3.37 -6.09 -11.75
CA PHE A 143 2.73 -4.90 -11.21
C PHE A 143 3.75 -3.78 -10.95
N PHE A 144 4.98 -4.10 -10.53
CA PHE A 144 5.99 -3.10 -10.15
C PHE A 144 6.84 -2.65 -11.34
N ASP A 145 7.39 -1.45 -11.26
CA ASP A 145 8.28 -0.92 -12.32
C ASP A 145 9.75 -1.27 -12.05
N MET A 146 10.11 -1.43 -10.77
CA MET A 146 11.44 -1.81 -10.33
C MET A 146 11.36 -2.67 -9.07
N VAL A 147 12.19 -3.71 -9.02
CA VAL A 147 12.29 -4.63 -7.87
C VAL A 147 13.75 -4.72 -7.46
N ILE A 148 13.99 -4.62 -6.16
CA ILE A 148 15.31 -4.62 -5.55
C ILE A 148 15.33 -5.75 -4.52
N LYS A 149 16.20 -6.74 -4.73
CA LYS A 149 16.48 -7.74 -3.71
C LYS A 149 17.61 -7.24 -2.84
N CYS A 150 17.39 -7.26 -1.53
CA CYS A 150 18.38 -6.87 -0.54
C CYS A 150 19.03 -8.11 0.03
N GLY A 151 20.34 -8.04 0.29
CA GLY A 151 21.09 -9.12 0.90
C GLY A 151 22.49 -8.69 1.26
N ARG A 152 23.12 -9.42 2.19
CA ARG A 152 24.56 -9.25 2.45
C ARG A 152 25.35 -10.02 1.40
N ARG A 153 26.42 -9.42 0.87
CA ARG A 153 27.38 -10.12 -0.01
C ARG A 153 28.11 -11.26 0.71
N ASP A 154 28.17 -11.23 2.05
CA ASP A 154 29.05 -12.10 2.85
C ASP A 154 28.35 -13.23 3.64
N GLY A 155 27.10 -13.59 3.32
CA GLY A 155 26.48 -14.84 3.81
C GLY A 155 26.26 -14.97 5.34
N VAL A 156 26.51 -13.94 6.14
CA VAL A 156 26.26 -13.97 7.60
C VAL A 156 24.77 -13.74 7.89
N LYS A 157 24.13 -14.77 8.44
CA LYS A 157 22.73 -14.84 8.90
C LYS A 157 22.48 -13.99 10.16
N GLU A 158 22.53 -12.68 10.04
CA GLU A 158 21.88 -11.79 11.00
C GLU A 158 20.73 -11.07 10.30
N ASP A 159 19.64 -11.81 10.11
CA ASP A 159 18.45 -11.34 9.39
C ASP A 159 17.89 -10.04 10.01
N ALA A 160 18.01 -9.86 11.33
CA ALA A 160 17.57 -8.66 12.03
C ALA A 160 18.35 -7.39 11.64
N ALA A 161 19.67 -7.48 11.43
CA ALA A 161 20.48 -6.33 11.03
C ALA A 161 20.17 -5.93 9.57
N LEU A 162 19.98 -6.93 8.71
CA LEU A 162 19.57 -6.73 7.32
C LEU A 162 18.17 -6.12 7.23
N GLU A 163 17.23 -6.60 8.06
CA GLU A 163 15.88 -6.05 8.16
C GLU A 163 15.90 -4.59 8.60
N ALA A 164 16.61 -4.27 9.69
CA ALA A 164 16.72 -2.90 10.19
C ALA A 164 17.30 -1.95 9.13
N THR A 165 18.35 -2.39 8.43
CA THR A 165 18.97 -1.62 7.34
C THR A 165 17.99 -1.42 6.17
N SER A 166 17.28 -2.48 5.78
CA SER A 166 16.26 -2.43 4.73
C SER A 166 15.12 -1.47 5.09
N GLN A 167 14.67 -1.46 6.35
CA GLN A 167 13.65 -0.53 6.83
C GLN A 167 14.13 0.93 6.78
N ILE A 168 15.40 1.20 7.11
CA ILE A 168 15.98 2.55 6.97
C ILE A 168 15.98 2.99 5.51
N VAL A 169 16.39 2.11 4.59
CA VAL A 169 16.39 2.38 3.15
C VAL A 169 14.97 2.62 2.64
N VAL A 170 14.00 1.78 3.02
CA VAL A 170 12.58 1.97 2.67
C VAL A 170 12.07 3.31 3.17
N ARG A 171 12.39 3.72 4.41
CA ARG A 171 12.02 5.03 4.94
C ARG A 171 12.63 6.17 4.13
N LYS A 172 13.93 6.10 3.81
CA LYS A 172 14.59 7.10 2.95
C LYS A 172 13.93 7.17 1.57
N LEU A 173 13.71 6.04 0.91
CA LEU A 173 13.04 5.96 -0.39
C LEU A 173 11.64 6.56 -0.32
N ARG A 174 10.84 6.24 0.71
CA ARG A 174 9.52 6.84 0.92
C ARG A 174 9.64 8.35 1.08
N THR A 175 10.52 8.85 1.93
CA THR A 175 10.68 10.30 2.14
C THR A 175 11.11 11.02 0.87
N HIS A 176 12.07 10.47 0.12
CA HIS A 176 12.62 11.13 -1.08
C HIS A 176 11.73 11.00 -2.31
N LEU A 177 10.99 9.90 -2.46
CA LEU A 177 10.27 9.57 -3.70
C LEU A 177 8.75 9.62 -3.57
N ASN A 178 8.16 9.85 -2.39
CA ASN A 178 6.70 9.84 -2.19
C ASN A 178 5.90 10.63 -3.25
N PRO A 179 6.34 11.84 -3.70
CA PRO A 179 5.59 12.60 -4.70
C PRO A 179 5.44 11.88 -6.05
N VAL A 180 6.40 11.02 -6.40
CA VAL A 180 6.51 10.40 -7.74
C VAL A 180 6.42 8.88 -7.72
N CYS A 181 6.59 8.24 -6.57
CA CYS A 181 6.73 6.79 -6.44
C CYS A 181 6.04 6.26 -5.17
N LEU A 182 5.47 5.07 -5.31
CA LEU A 182 5.04 4.22 -4.20
C LEU A 182 6.15 3.21 -3.90
N VAL A 183 6.44 3.01 -2.62
CA VAL A 183 7.50 2.09 -2.15
C VAL A 183 6.87 0.97 -1.33
N PHE A 184 7.00 -0.24 -1.86
CA PHE A 184 6.52 -1.48 -1.30
C PHE A 184 7.68 -2.30 -0.74
N CYS A 185 7.43 -3.09 0.28
CA CYS A 185 8.44 -3.96 0.84
C CYS A 185 7.84 -5.27 1.37
N ASN A 186 8.63 -6.33 1.26
CA ASN A 186 8.40 -7.60 1.91
C ASN A 186 9.56 -7.84 2.87
N ALA A 187 9.28 -7.69 4.17
CA ALA A 187 10.26 -7.88 5.23
C ALA A 187 10.79 -9.32 5.31
N GLN A 188 9.99 -10.31 4.93
CA GLN A 188 10.35 -11.74 5.03
C GLN A 188 11.40 -12.16 3.99
N ASN A 189 11.32 -11.58 2.78
CA ASN A 189 12.23 -11.90 1.68
C ASN A 189 13.17 -10.73 1.34
N HIS A 190 13.28 -9.73 2.22
CA HIS A 190 14.09 -8.52 2.04
C HIS A 190 13.99 -7.93 0.63
N THR A 191 12.78 -7.83 0.09
CA THR A 191 12.54 -7.32 -1.26
C THR A 191 11.86 -5.97 -1.16
N ILE A 192 12.38 -4.98 -1.88
CA ILE A 192 11.79 -3.65 -2.04
C ILE A 192 11.29 -3.57 -3.48
N ALA A 193 10.07 -3.07 -3.68
CA ALA A 193 9.56 -2.81 -5.02
C ALA A 193 9.01 -1.39 -5.12
N LEU A 194 9.11 -0.84 -6.32
CA LEU A 194 8.79 0.54 -6.62
C LEU A 194 7.73 0.58 -7.73
N LYS A 195 6.76 1.46 -7.56
CA LYS A 195 5.77 1.79 -8.59
C LYS A 195 5.71 3.29 -8.79
N TRP A 196 6.04 3.75 -9.99
CA TRP A 196 5.89 5.13 -10.41
C TRP A 196 4.40 5.51 -10.44
N ARG A 197 4.10 6.71 -9.95
CA ARG A 197 2.76 7.29 -10.06
C ARG A 197 2.61 7.84 -11.48
N PRO A 198 1.75 7.29 -12.35
CA PRO A 198 1.71 7.69 -13.76
C PRO A 198 1.45 9.19 -13.95
N HIS A 199 0.55 9.75 -13.14
CA HIS A 199 0.21 11.17 -13.18
C HIS A 199 1.39 12.09 -12.80
N ALA A 200 2.36 11.61 -12.03
CA ALA A 200 3.53 12.41 -11.67
C ALA A 200 4.47 12.65 -12.85
N PHE A 201 4.37 11.86 -13.92
CA PHE A 201 5.17 12.00 -15.13
C PHE A 201 4.45 12.75 -16.26
N LEU A 202 3.27 13.32 -15.97
CA LEU A 202 2.61 14.25 -16.88
C LEU A 202 3.17 15.67 -16.68
N PRO A 203 3.19 16.51 -17.73
CA PRO A 203 3.59 17.91 -17.60
C PRO A 203 2.79 18.60 -16.49
N GLN A 204 3.49 19.15 -15.51
CA GLN A 204 2.88 19.83 -14.37
C GLN A 204 3.69 21.07 -13.94
N PRO A 205 3.04 22.05 -13.27
CA PRO A 205 3.76 23.20 -12.73
C PRO A 205 4.86 22.78 -11.77
N THR A 206 5.99 23.50 -11.78
CA THR A 206 7.13 23.25 -10.87
C THR A 206 6.75 23.29 -9.39
N SER A 207 5.70 24.03 -9.03
CA SER A 207 5.18 24.10 -7.66
C SER A 207 4.56 22.80 -7.14
N VAL A 208 4.14 21.88 -8.03
CA VAL A 208 3.52 20.60 -7.64
C VAL A 208 4.57 19.56 -7.26
N LEU A 209 5.75 19.61 -7.87
CA LEU A 209 6.92 18.85 -7.43
C LEU A 209 7.56 19.57 -6.24
N VAL A 210 6.91 19.48 -5.07
CA VAL A 210 7.41 20.07 -3.83
C VAL A 210 8.73 19.39 -3.43
N GLY A 211 9.83 20.15 -3.40
CA GLY A 211 11.13 19.72 -2.86
C GLY A 211 12.14 19.21 -3.89
N ALA A 212 13.19 18.55 -3.40
CA ALA A 212 14.40 18.16 -4.13
C ALA A 212 14.23 17.01 -5.15
N VAL A 213 13.04 16.82 -5.72
CA VAL A 213 12.78 15.80 -6.75
C VAL A 213 13.31 16.33 -8.09
N PRO A 214 14.34 15.71 -8.68
CA PRO A 214 14.95 16.24 -9.89
C PRO A 214 14.01 16.08 -11.08
N HIS A 215 13.94 17.14 -11.87
CA HIS A 215 12.95 17.28 -12.93
C HIS A 215 13.55 17.98 -14.14
N LEU A 216 13.01 17.68 -15.31
CA LEU A 216 13.33 18.32 -16.57
C LEU A 216 12.30 19.41 -16.85
N LEU A 217 12.78 20.61 -17.18
CA LEU A 217 11.94 21.71 -17.63
C LEU A 217 11.54 21.48 -19.10
N LEU A 218 10.23 21.50 -19.35
CA LEU A 218 9.66 21.31 -20.69
C LEU A 218 9.45 22.63 -21.43
N SER A 219 9.20 23.72 -20.71
CA SER A 219 8.97 25.05 -21.28
C SER A 219 9.97 26.07 -20.73
N ARG A 220 10.44 26.97 -21.59
CA ARG A 220 11.32 28.10 -21.24
C ARG A 220 10.56 29.37 -20.85
N ASP A 221 9.23 29.37 -21.00
CA ASP A 221 8.42 30.55 -20.71
C ASP A 221 8.19 30.68 -19.20
N GLU A 222 8.59 31.81 -18.61
CA GLU A 222 8.59 32.04 -17.16
C GLU A 222 7.16 32.02 -16.57
N ALA A 223 6.15 32.35 -17.38
CA ALA A 223 4.75 32.36 -16.94
C ALA A 223 4.10 30.97 -16.88
N SER A 224 4.73 29.94 -17.46
CA SER A 224 4.16 28.57 -17.54
C SER A 224 5.27 27.52 -17.58
N GLN A 225 6.16 27.54 -16.58
CA GLN A 225 7.19 26.53 -16.42
C GLN A 225 6.57 25.18 -16.05
N MET A 226 6.46 24.32 -17.04
CA MET A 226 6.06 22.93 -16.90
C MET A 226 7.30 22.07 -16.73
N CYS A 227 7.19 21.07 -15.86
CA CYS A 227 8.25 20.12 -15.59
C CYS A 227 7.72 18.69 -15.54
N VAL A 228 8.63 17.74 -15.72
CA VAL A 228 8.39 16.30 -15.54
C VAL A 228 9.57 15.72 -14.77
N PRO A 229 9.36 14.79 -13.81
CA PRO A 229 10.45 14.15 -13.08
C PRO A 229 11.43 13.44 -14.02
N ASP A 230 12.72 13.54 -13.72
CA ASP A 230 13.77 12.87 -14.49
C ASP A 230 13.90 11.42 -14.03
N ILE A 231 13.32 10.50 -14.81
CA ILE A 231 13.34 9.06 -14.49
C ILE A 231 14.76 8.48 -14.41
N LEU A 232 15.71 8.98 -15.19
CA LEU A 232 17.09 8.51 -15.18
C LEU A 232 17.78 8.95 -13.89
N TYR A 233 17.55 10.19 -13.46
CA TYR A 233 18.04 10.64 -12.17
C TYR A 233 17.39 9.85 -11.03
N LEU A 234 16.06 9.68 -11.05
CA LEU A 234 15.34 8.98 -9.98
C LEU A 234 15.82 7.53 -9.84
N THR A 235 16.03 6.82 -10.94
CA THR A 235 16.59 5.45 -10.93
C THR A 235 18.03 5.44 -10.40
N SER A 236 18.85 6.43 -10.75
CA SER A 236 20.19 6.61 -10.17
C SER A 236 20.14 6.92 -8.66
N ALA A 237 19.19 7.72 -8.21
CA ALA A 237 19.00 8.05 -6.81
C ALA A 237 18.58 6.81 -6.01
N VAL A 238 17.69 5.97 -6.57
CA VAL A 238 17.35 4.67 -6.00
C VAL A 238 18.59 3.78 -5.89
N ALA A 239 19.40 3.69 -6.95
CA ALA A 239 20.63 2.91 -6.93
C ALA A 239 21.61 3.38 -5.84
N SER A 240 21.78 4.70 -5.68
CA SER A 240 22.63 5.27 -4.64
C SER A 240 22.07 5.03 -3.23
N LEU A 241 20.76 5.20 -3.02
CA LEU A 241 20.12 4.96 -1.72
C LEU A 241 20.12 3.48 -1.31
N THR A 242 20.22 2.57 -2.28
CA THR A 242 20.28 1.13 -2.05
C THR A 242 21.69 0.55 -2.16
N GLU A 243 22.69 1.40 -2.36
CA GLU A 243 24.09 1.01 -2.49
C GLU A 243 24.57 0.24 -1.24
N GLY A 244 25.31 -0.84 -1.47
CA GLY A 244 25.79 -1.72 -0.40
C GLY A 244 24.73 -2.68 0.19
N LEU A 245 23.45 -2.47 -0.09
CA LEU A 245 22.35 -3.34 0.34
C LEU A 245 21.77 -4.17 -0.81
N ALA A 246 21.66 -3.60 -2.01
CA ALA A 246 21.10 -4.27 -3.17
C ALA A 246 22.04 -5.37 -3.68
N THR A 247 21.52 -6.60 -3.79
CA THR A 247 22.18 -7.74 -4.43
C THR A 247 21.75 -7.89 -5.88
N GLU A 248 20.49 -7.58 -6.16
CA GLU A 248 19.90 -7.65 -7.49
C GLU A 248 18.93 -6.49 -7.67
N VAL A 249 19.00 -5.84 -8.82
CA VAL A 249 18.07 -4.77 -9.23
C VAL A 249 17.49 -5.16 -10.58
N THR A 250 16.18 -5.36 -10.62
CA THR A 250 15.43 -5.70 -11.83
C THR A 250 14.54 -4.53 -12.19
N ILE A 251 14.73 -3.97 -13.38
CA ILE A 251 13.78 -3.02 -13.97
C ILE A 251 12.77 -3.86 -14.76
N VAL A 252 11.51 -3.79 -14.37
CA VAL A 252 10.45 -4.69 -14.86
C VAL A 252 9.73 -4.10 -16.07
N SER A 253 9.97 -2.81 -16.40
CA SER A 253 9.29 -2.01 -17.43
C SER A 253 8.49 -2.82 -18.47
N ALA A 254 7.19 -2.56 -18.47
CA ALA A 254 6.29 -2.88 -19.58
C ALA A 254 6.69 -2.15 -20.86
#